data_AF-A0A933UWD6-F1
#
_entry.id   AF-A0A933UWD6-F1
#
_cell.length_a   1.000
_cell.length_b   1.000
_cell.length_c   1.000
_cell.angle_alpha   90.00
_cell.angle_beta   90.00
_cell.angle_gamma   90.00
#
_symmetry.space_group_name_H-M   'P 1'
#
loop_
_entity.id
_entity.type
_entity.pdbx_description
1 polymer ?
#
loop_
_entity_poly.entity_id
_entity_poly.type
_entity_poly.pdbx_seq_one_letter_code
_entity_poly.pdbx_strand_id
1 'polypeptide(L)'
;MTAYGAKGDGDTKDTAAIQKAVDACADAGDGEVFFPKGVFLSGSIILKSGVTLFISPDAVMRGSTNIADYTKGALINAEDVEKTGIEGGGDIFLPRQRNSLPYFSRYGFSGIIRFLHAAA
;
A
#
# COMPACT_ATOMS: atom_id res chain seq x y z
N MET A 1 -1.27 -11.55 5.23
CA MET A 1 -0.50 -11.59 3.96
C MET A 1 -0.24 -12.99 3.43
N THR A 2 0.47 -13.86 4.15
CA THR A 2 0.83 -15.21 3.66
C THR A 2 -0.38 -16.07 3.28
N ALA A 3 -1.48 -15.98 4.03
CA ALA A 3 -2.75 -16.65 3.71
C ALA A 3 -3.34 -16.26 2.34
N TYR A 4 -2.99 -15.09 1.82
CA TYR A 4 -3.43 -14.58 0.51
C TYR A 4 -2.38 -14.81 -0.59
N GLY A 5 -1.25 -15.45 -0.27
CA GLY A 5 -0.20 -15.82 -1.21
C GLY A 5 0.89 -14.76 -1.42
N ALA A 6 0.94 -13.71 -0.59
CA ALA A 6 2.02 -12.73 -0.64
C ALA A 6 3.31 -13.35 -0.07
N LYS A 7 4.43 -13.15 -0.78
CA LYS A 7 5.72 -13.71 -0.37
C LYS A 7 6.55 -12.78 0.50
N GLY A 8 6.50 -11.47 0.26
CA GLY A 8 7.29 -10.51 1.04
C GLY A 8 8.80 -10.66 0.85
N ASP A 9 9.24 -11.22 -0.28
CA ASP A 9 10.66 -11.49 -0.60
C ASP A 9 11.35 -10.30 -1.32
N GLY A 10 10.58 -9.28 -1.70
CA GLY A 10 11.02 -8.12 -2.47
C GLY A 10 11.04 -8.35 -3.98
N ASP A 11 11.03 -9.59 -4.46
CA ASP A 11 11.21 -9.91 -5.87
C ASP A 11 9.90 -10.36 -6.54
N THR A 12 9.09 -11.12 -5.82
CA THR A 12 7.78 -11.57 -6.26
C THR A 12 6.80 -10.40 -6.22
N LYS A 13 6.06 -10.22 -7.31
CA LYS A 13 4.99 -9.21 -7.39
C LYS A 13 3.79 -9.65 -6.56
N ASP A 14 3.64 -9.04 -5.39
CA ASP A 14 2.61 -9.35 -4.39
C ASP A 14 1.29 -8.59 -4.64
N THR A 15 1.19 -7.75 -5.68
CA THR A 15 0.02 -6.90 -5.97
C THR A 15 -1.31 -7.65 -5.85
N ALA A 16 -1.43 -8.82 -6.49
CA ALA A 16 -2.67 -9.59 -6.50
C ALA A 16 -3.00 -10.19 -5.13
N ALA A 17 -1.99 -10.59 -4.36
CA ALA A 17 -2.17 -11.12 -3.02
C ALA A 17 -2.58 -10.02 -2.03
N ILE A 18 -1.96 -8.84 -2.13
CA ILE A 18 -2.31 -7.67 -1.32
C ILE A 18 -3.72 -7.21 -1.64
N GLN A 19 -4.10 -7.11 -2.91
CA GLN A 19 -5.46 -6.71 -3.29
C GLN A 19 -6.50 -7.70 -2.77
N LYS A 20 -6.24 -9.01 -2.85
CA LYS A 20 -7.13 -10.04 -2.26
C LYS A 20 -7.30 -9.86 -0.75
N ALA A 21 -6.23 -9.49 -0.03
CA ALA A 21 -6.31 -9.25 1.40
C ALA A 21 -7.16 -8.01 1.72
N VAL A 22 -7.02 -6.94 0.94
CA VAL A 22 -7.86 -5.73 1.04
C VAL A 22 -9.33 -6.05 0.74
N ASP A 23 -9.58 -6.81 -0.32
CA ASP A 23 -10.94 -7.20 -0.72
C ASP A 23 -11.62 -8.01 0.37
N ALA A 24 -10.94 -9.04 0.89
CA ALA A 24 -11.48 -9.88 1.96
C ALA A 24 -11.68 -9.10 3.27
N CYS A 25 -10.81 -8.14 3.58
CA CYS A 25 -10.96 -7.27 4.75
C CYS A 25 -12.18 -6.34 4.61
N ALA A 26 -12.37 -5.75 3.43
CA ALA A 26 -13.53 -4.90 3.16
C ALA A 26 -14.84 -5.69 3.20
N ASP A 27 -14.85 -6.92 2.67
CA ASP A 27 -16.02 -7.80 2.71
C ASP A 27 -16.41 -8.20 4.14
N ALA A 28 -15.46 -8.15 5.09
CA ALA A 28 -15.72 -8.35 6.52
C ALA A 28 -16.34 -7.11 7.21
N GLY A 29 -16.35 -5.95 6.54
CA GLY A 29 -17.05 -4.73 6.96
C GLY A 29 -16.19 -3.70 7.71
N ASP A 30 -15.16 -4.13 8.43
CA ASP A 30 -14.12 -3.27 9.02
C ASP A 30 -12.91 -4.14 9.39
N GLY A 31 -11.70 -3.61 9.32
CA GLY A 31 -10.53 -4.32 9.81
C GLY A 31 -9.18 -3.86 9.28
N GLU A 32 -8.19 -4.69 9.57
CA GLU A 32 -6.79 -4.40 9.31
C GLU A 32 -6.17 -5.45 8.38
N VAL A 33 -5.50 -4.95 7.35
CA VAL A 33 -4.64 -5.71 6.45
C VAL A 33 -3.21 -5.61 6.97
N PHE A 34 -2.81 -6.62 7.72
CA PHE A 34 -1.50 -6.67 8.38
C PHE A 34 -0.36 -7.10 7.43
N PHE A 35 0.65 -6.25 7.28
CA PHE A 35 1.92 -6.53 6.59
C PHE A 35 2.98 -6.95 7.62
N PRO A 36 3.33 -8.25 7.70
CA PRO A 36 4.40 -8.73 8.57
C PRO A 36 5.76 -8.30 8.02
N LYS A 37 6.83 -8.53 8.80
CA LYS A 37 8.22 -8.36 8.35
C LYS A 37 8.44 -8.91 6.93
N GLY A 38 9.05 -8.10 6.06
CA GLY A 38 9.34 -8.46 4.67
C GLY A 38 9.26 -7.27 3.72
N VAL A 39 9.59 -7.51 2.45
CA VAL A 39 9.49 -6.49 1.39
C VAL A 39 8.43 -6.94 0.39
N PHE A 40 7.35 -6.17 0.28
CA PHE A 40 6.21 -6.49 -0.57
C PHE A 40 6.26 -5.64 -1.83
N LEU A 41 6.69 -6.24 -2.95
CA LEU A 41 6.75 -5.56 -4.23
C LEU A 41 5.36 -5.47 -4.85
N SER A 42 4.86 -4.27 -5.10
CA SER A 42 3.49 -4.06 -5.58
C SER A 42 3.37 -2.97 -6.65
N GLY A 43 2.39 -3.16 -7.53
CA GLY A 43 1.79 -2.11 -8.34
C GLY A 43 0.66 -1.41 -7.58
N SER A 44 -0.27 -0.77 -8.29
CA SER A 44 -1.43 -0.11 -7.68
C SER A 44 -2.27 -1.06 -6.81
N ILE A 45 -2.54 -0.63 -5.57
CA ILE A 45 -3.53 -1.21 -4.66
C ILE A 45 -4.69 -0.22 -4.53
N ILE A 46 -5.91 -0.75 -4.58
CA ILE A 46 -7.15 0.01 -4.39
C ILE A 46 -7.64 -0.29 -2.98
N LEU A 47 -7.56 0.71 -2.12
CA LEU A 47 -8.03 0.68 -0.74
C LEU A 47 -9.55 0.86 -0.72
N LYS A 48 -10.21 0.20 0.23
CA LYS A 48 -11.66 0.16 0.37
C LYS A 48 -12.09 0.74 1.72
N SER A 49 -13.36 1.16 1.83
CA SER A 49 -13.92 1.65 3.09
C SER A 49 -13.79 0.61 4.21
N GLY A 50 -13.50 1.06 5.43
CA GLY A 50 -13.31 0.18 6.59
C GLY A 50 -12.04 -0.68 6.54
N VAL A 51 -11.08 -0.36 5.67
CA VAL A 51 -9.81 -1.10 5.60
C VAL A 51 -8.65 -0.20 6.04
N THR A 52 -7.92 -0.63 7.06
CA THR A 52 -6.63 -0.05 7.45
C THR A 52 -5.49 -0.95 6.98
N LEU A 53 -4.49 -0.38 6.31
CA LEU A 53 -3.23 -1.08 6.04
C LEU A 53 -2.30 -0.88 7.24
N PHE A 54 -1.93 -1.95 7.93
CA PHE A 54 -0.96 -1.86 9.02
C PHE A 54 0.39 -2.41 8.58
N ILE A 55 1.37 -1.53 8.49
CA ILE A 55 2.72 -1.86 8.04
C ILE A 55 3.61 -1.98 9.27
N SER A 56 3.95 -3.23 9.64
CA SER A 56 4.80 -3.47 10.81
C SER A 56 6.18 -2.80 10.64
N PRO A 57 6.87 -2.41 11.73
CA PRO A 57 8.15 -1.69 11.65
C PRO A 57 9.23 -2.34 10.78
N ASP A 58 9.22 -3.66 10.65
CA ASP A 58 10.18 -4.42 9.83
C ASP A 58 9.64 -4.75 8.41
N ALA A 59 8.54 -4.14 8.02
CA ALA A 59 7.91 -4.34 6.71
C ALA A 59 8.13 -3.13 5.80
N VAL A 60 8.31 -3.42 4.52
CA VAL A 60 8.41 -2.41 3.46
C VAL A 60 7.40 -2.72 2.38
N MET A 61 6.48 -1.80 2.12
CA MET A 61 5.66 -1.82 0.91
C MET A 61 6.41 -1.09 -0.19
N ARG A 62 6.93 -1.83 -1.17
CA ARG A 62 7.78 -1.30 -2.24
C ARG A 62 7.01 -1.20 -3.55
N GLY A 63 6.96 0.01 -4.11
CA GLY A 63 6.42 0.23 -5.45
C GLY A 63 7.26 -0.45 -6.53
N SER A 64 6.59 -1.05 -7.52
CA SER A 64 7.23 -1.56 -8.74
C SER A 64 7.96 -0.46 -9.50
N THR A 65 9.05 -0.80 -10.18
CA THR A 65 9.74 0.10 -11.13
C THR A 65 9.18 0.04 -12.56
N ASN A 66 8.11 -0.73 -12.77
CA ASN A 66 7.41 -0.79 -14.05
C ASN A 66 6.13 0.03 -14.00
N ILE A 67 6.06 1.07 -14.83
CA ILE A 67 4.90 1.97 -14.92
C ILE A 67 3.60 1.24 -15.29
N ALA A 68 3.68 0.14 -16.04
CA ALA A 68 2.51 -0.65 -16.43
C ALA A 68 1.81 -1.31 -15.23
N ASP A 69 2.48 -1.40 -14.08
CA ASP A 69 1.88 -1.91 -12.84
C ASP A 69 1.00 -0.87 -12.12
N TYR A 70 0.97 0.37 -12.61
CA TYR A 70 0.22 1.48 -12.02
C TYR A 70 -0.99 1.84 -12.87
N THR A 71 -2.07 1.08 -12.73
CA THR A 71 -3.32 1.32 -13.47
C THR A 71 -4.12 2.51 -12.95
N LYS A 72 -3.80 3.00 -11.74
CA LYS A 72 -4.47 4.11 -11.06
C LYS A 72 -3.56 5.30 -10.75
N GLY A 73 -2.30 5.26 -11.19
CA GLY A 73 -1.35 6.38 -11.07
C GLY A 73 -0.62 6.50 -9.72
N ALA A 74 -1.05 5.78 -8.68
CA ALA A 74 -0.33 5.67 -7.41
C ALA A 74 -0.22 4.21 -6.92
N LEU A 75 0.69 3.98 -5.98
CA LEU A 75 0.88 2.69 -5.30
C LEU A 75 -0.33 2.33 -4.42
N ILE A 76 -0.89 3.31 -3.73
CA ILE A 76 -2.10 3.16 -2.91
C ILE A 76 -3.10 4.20 -3.38
N ASN A 77 -4.30 3.76 -3.73
CA ASN A 77 -5.38 4.59 -4.25
C ASN A 77 -6.59 4.40 -3.35
N ALA A 78 -7.20 5.51 -2.93
CA ALA A 78 -8.41 5.55 -2.13
C ALA A 78 -9.33 6.58 -2.79
N GLU A 79 -10.41 6.11 -3.42
CA GLU A 79 -11.38 6.94 -4.14
C GLU A 79 -12.76 6.69 -3.50
N ASP A 80 -13.42 7.75 -3.04
CA ASP A 80 -14.76 7.70 -2.43
C ASP A 80 -14.90 6.67 -1.29
N VAL A 81 -13.90 6.60 -0.40
CA VAL A 81 -13.86 5.67 0.73
C VAL A 81 -13.86 6.37 2.08
N GLU A 82 -14.40 5.70 3.09
CA GLU A 82 -14.49 6.17 4.47
C GLU A 82 -13.83 5.20 5.45
N LYS A 83 -13.43 5.68 6.63
CA LYS A 83 -12.83 4.86 7.71
C LYS A 83 -11.68 3.98 7.22
N THR A 84 -10.80 4.57 6.42
CA THR A 84 -9.63 3.89 5.88
C THR A 84 -8.36 4.62 6.32
N GLY A 85 -7.26 3.88 6.42
CA GLY A 85 -6.01 4.42 6.91
C GLY A 85 -4.79 3.59 6.52
N ILE A 86 -3.64 4.19 6.76
CA ILE A 86 -2.35 3.52 6.75
C ILE A 86 -1.73 3.77 8.11
N GLU A 87 -1.39 2.70 8.81
CA GLU A 87 -0.87 2.73 10.16
C GLU A 87 0.37 1.83 10.29
N GLY A 88 0.96 1.83 11.48
CA GLY A 88 2.18 1.10 11.78
C GLY A 88 3.43 1.97 11.66
N GLY A 89 4.59 1.31 11.67
CA GLY A 89 5.90 1.97 11.70
C GLY A 89 6.85 1.54 10.59
N GLY A 90 6.38 0.74 9.63
CA GLY A 90 7.18 0.32 8.48
C GLY A 90 7.16 1.33 7.34
N ASP A 91 7.91 1.00 6.29
CA ASP A 91 8.18 1.92 5.20
C ASP A 91 7.25 1.72 4.00
N ILE A 92 6.86 2.82 3.36
CA ILE A 92 6.32 2.83 2.00
C ILE A 92 7.37 3.44 1.09
N PHE A 93 7.95 2.63 0.22
CA PHE A 93 9.07 3.04 -0.63
C PHE A 93 8.67 3.04 -2.11
N LEU A 94 8.75 4.21 -2.74
CA LEU A 94 8.56 4.39 -4.18
C LEU A 94 9.93 4.60 -4.85
N PRO A 95 10.52 3.58 -5.48
CA PRO A 95 11.77 3.77 -6.22
C PRO A 95 11.53 4.72 -7.39
N ARG A 96 12.52 5.57 -7.64
CA ARG A 96 12.52 6.47 -8.80
C ARG A 96 12.36 5.64 -10.08
N GLN A 97 11.30 5.88 -10.83
CA GLN A 97 11.10 5.20 -12.10
C GLN A 97 12.14 5.72 -13.09
N ARG A 98 13.02 4.84 -13.58
CA ARG A 98 14.19 5.21 -14.40
C ARG A 98 13.84 6.00 -15.68
N ASN A 99 12.57 5.96 -16.12
CA ASN A 99 12.07 6.60 -17.35
C ASN A 99 10.76 7.39 -17.19
N SER A 100 10.33 7.77 -15.98
CA SER A 100 9.09 8.57 -15.85
C SER A 100 9.36 10.05 -16.15
N LEU A 101 8.64 10.63 -17.11
CA LEU A 101 8.41 12.08 -17.16
C LEU A 101 7.94 12.57 -15.77
N PRO A 102 8.23 13.81 -15.36
CA PRO A 102 7.82 14.31 -14.05
C PRO A 102 6.30 14.25 -13.94
N TYR A 103 5.77 13.24 -13.25
CA TYR A 103 4.35 13.10 -13.01
C TYR A 103 3.98 14.02 -11.85
N PHE A 104 3.53 15.24 -12.19
CA PHE A 104 2.93 16.17 -11.25
C PHE A 104 1.49 15.75 -10.97
N SER A 105 1.29 14.91 -9.96
CA SER A 105 -0.03 14.64 -9.41
C SER A 105 -0.36 15.68 -8.35
N ARG A 106 -1.25 16.62 -8.69
CA ARG A 106 -1.86 17.58 -7.77
C ARG A 106 -3.17 16.97 -7.28
N TYR A 107 -3.11 16.10 -6.27
CA TYR A 107 -4.32 15.63 -5.58
C TYR A 107 -4.18 15.84 -4.08
N GLY A 108 -5.11 16.64 -3.54
CA GLY A 108 -5.25 16.89 -2.12
C GLY A 108 -5.74 15.64 -1.41
N PHE A 109 -4.93 15.13 -0.49
CA PHE A 109 -5.39 14.18 0.51
C PHE A 109 -6.32 14.93 1.48
N SER A 110 -7.62 14.58 1.45
CA SER A 110 -8.53 14.83 2.57
C SER A 110 -8.63 13.55 3.40
N GLY A 111 -7.51 13.18 4.02
CA GLY A 111 -7.39 12.06 4.94
C GLY A 111 -6.13 12.28 5.77
N ILE A 112 -6.24 12.12 7.09
CA ILE A 112 -5.14 12.40 8.03
C ILE A 112 -3.99 11.43 7.75
N ILE A 113 -2.97 11.87 7.03
CA ILE A 113 -1.65 11.25 7.09
C ILE A 113 -1.05 11.70 8.42
N ARG A 114 -1.16 10.88 9.48
CA ARG A 114 -0.40 11.12 10.70
C ARG A 114 1.07 10.82 10.41
N PHE A 115 1.83 11.84 10.03
CA PHE A 115 3.29 11.81 10.20
C PHE A 115 3.57 11.81 11.70
N LEU A 116 3.68 10.61 12.31
CA LEU A 116 4.36 10.49 13.59
C LEU A 116 5.82 10.86 13.33
N HIS A 117 6.21 12.06 13.78
CA HIS A 117 7.61 12.39 13.93
C HIS A 117 8.21 11.37 14.90
N ALA A 118 9.20 10.62 14.42
CA ALA A 118 10.10 9.92 15.32
C ALA A 118 10.79 10.98 16.19
N ALA A 119 10.39 11.04 17.46
CA ALA A 119 11.13 11.75 18.49
C ALA A 119 12.06 10.73 19.15
N ALA A 120 13.35 10.80 18.82
CA ALA A 120 14.51 10.60 19.70
C ALA A 120 15.79 10.83 18.90
#